data_AF-A0A447JKW2-F1
#
_entry.id   AF-A0A447JKW2-F1
#
_cell.length_a   1.000
_cell.length_b   1.000
_cell.length_c   1.000
_cell.angle_alpha   90.00
_cell.angle_beta   90.00
_cell.angle_gamma   90.00
#
_symmetry.space_group_name_H-M   'P 1'
#
loop_
_entity.id
_entity.type
_entity.pdbx_description
1 polymer ?
#
loop_
_entity_poly.entity_id
_entity_poly.type
_entity_poly.pdbx_seq_one_letter_code
_entity_poly.pdbx_strand_id
1 'polypeptide(L)'
;MDPQRQAPYGLVDNQTLIVREGHICDIVPETQLPVSGDNIHDMQGRLVTPGLIDCHTHLVFAGNRAAEWEQRLNGASYQHISAQGGGINATVSATRACAEETLYLLARERMMRLASEGVTLLEIKSGYGLELATEEKLLRVAAKLAAENAIDISPTLLAAHATPAEYRDDPDGYITLVCETMIPQLWQKGLFDAVDLFCESVGFNVAQSERVLQTAKALGIPVKRPC
;
A
#
# COMPACT_ATOMS: atom_id res chain seq x y z
N MET A 1 -5.70 20.39 -12.36
CA MET A 1 -4.84 21.32 -13.11
C MET A 1 -5.69 22.49 -13.56
N ASP A 2 -5.17 23.71 -13.47
CA ASP A 2 -5.86 24.91 -13.97
C ASP A 2 -6.03 24.78 -15.49
N PRO A 3 -7.28 24.63 -16.00
CA PRO A 3 -7.53 24.43 -17.43
C PRO A 3 -7.14 25.65 -18.28
N GLN A 4 -6.87 26.80 -17.65
CA GLN A 4 -6.44 28.02 -18.33
C GLN A 4 -4.93 28.04 -18.59
N ARG A 5 -4.15 27.13 -17.99
CA ARG A 5 -2.69 27.05 -18.19
C ARG A 5 -2.33 26.06 -19.29
N GLN A 6 -1.79 26.59 -20.38
CA GLN A 6 -1.39 25.79 -21.55
C GLN A 6 0.02 25.16 -21.43
N ALA A 7 0.83 25.61 -20.47
CA ALA A 7 2.15 25.03 -20.24
C ALA A 7 2.01 23.56 -19.77
N PRO A 8 2.80 22.62 -20.33
CA PRO A 8 2.82 21.24 -19.88
C PRO A 8 3.03 21.14 -18.36
N TYR A 9 2.37 20.15 -17.73
CA TYR A 9 2.44 19.90 -16.28
C TYR A 9 1.95 21.05 -15.38
N GLY A 10 1.35 22.11 -15.95
CA GLY A 10 0.93 23.29 -15.20
C GLY A 10 2.10 24.13 -14.67
N LEU A 11 3.27 24.02 -15.31
CA LEU A 11 4.51 24.68 -14.91
C LEU A 11 4.33 26.20 -14.79
N VAL A 12 4.94 26.78 -13.75
CA VAL A 12 5.03 28.23 -13.54
C VAL A 12 6.42 28.62 -13.09
N ASP A 13 6.91 29.72 -13.66
CA ASP A 13 8.25 30.24 -13.40
C ASP A 13 8.22 31.32 -12.31
N ASN A 14 9.33 31.46 -11.59
CA ASN A 14 9.58 32.53 -10.61
C ASN A 14 8.43 32.71 -9.61
N GLN A 15 8.07 31.62 -8.94
CA GLN A 15 7.03 31.59 -7.92
C GLN A 15 7.60 31.43 -6.52
N THR A 16 6.87 31.93 -5.54
CA THR A 16 7.05 31.66 -4.11
C THR A 16 5.88 30.81 -3.63
N LEU A 17 6.20 29.68 -2.98
CA LEU A 17 5.23 28.81 -2.32
C LEU A 17 5.21 29.14 -0.82
N ILE A 18 4.05 29.54 -0.29
CA ILE A 18 3.88 29.96 1.10
C ILE A 18 3.24 28.81 1.87
N VAL A 19 3.92 28.32 2.90
CA VAL A 19 3.42 27.25 3.79
C VAL A 19 3.15 27.80 5.18
N ARG A 20 2.01 27.44 5.77
CA ARG A 20 1.71 27.67 7.18
C ARG A 20 1.03 26.43 7.75
N GLU A 21 1.46 26.01 8.94
CA GLU A 21 0.84 24.89 9.67
C GLU A 21 0.70 23.61 8.81
N GLY A 22 1.69 23.32 7.96
CA GLY A 22 1.70 22.13 7.09
C GLY A 22 0.89 22.25 5.80
N HIS A 23 0.25 23.39 5.54
CA HIS A 23 -0.57 23.62 4.35
C HIS A 23 0.02 24.68 3.42
N ILE A 24 -0.16 24.50 2.11
CA ILE A 24 0.11 25.54 1.11
C ILE A 24 -0.97 26.61 1.25
N CYS A 25 -0.60 27.81 1.70
CA CYS A 25 -1.51 28.95 1.82
C CYS A 25 -1.68 29.69 0.51
N ASP A 26 -0.59 29.85 -0.24
CA ASP A 26 -0.59 30.60 -1.50
C ASP A 26 0.59 30.21 -2.38
N ILE A 27 0.46 30.47 -3.68
CA ILE A 27 1.53 30.39 -4.68
C ILE A 27 1.49 31.68 -5.49
N VAL A 28 2.45 32.56 -5.24
CA VAL A 28 2.48 33.93 -5.81
C VAL A 28 3.74 34.14 -6.62
N PRO A 29 3.74 35.07 -7.60
CA PRO A 29 4.97 35.51 -8.25
C PRO A 29 5.99 36.00 -7.22
N GLU A 30 7.27 35.74 -7.44
CA GLU A 30 8.37 36.14 -6.54
C GLU A 30 8.39 37.66 -6.29
N THR A 31 7.97 38.46 -7.27
CA THR A 31 7.85 39.93 -7.14
C THR A 31 6.76 40.39 -6.17
N GLN A 32 5.88 39.49 -5.75
CA GLN A 32 4.77 39.74 -4.82
C GLN A 32 5.01 39.13 -3.44
N LEU A 33 6.27 38.80 -3.10
CA LEU A 33 6.66 38.23 -1.82
C LEU A 33 6.06 39.07 -0.66
N PRO A 34 5.06 38.56 0.08
CA PRO A 34 4.32 39.39 1.03
C PRO A 34 5.04 39.56 2.37
N VAL A 35 6.21 38.93 2.55
CA VAL A 35 6.90 38.83 3.84
C VAL A 35 8.42 38.89 3.70
N SER A 36 9.05 39.68 4.56
CA SER A 36 10.46 39.57 4.93
C SER A 36 10.57 38.77 6.23
N GLY A 37 11.52 37.83 6.33
CA GLY A 37 11.69 37.03 7.55
C GLY A 37 12.74 35.93 7.44
N ASP A 38 13.07 35.32 8.58
CA ASP A 38 14.20 34.39 8.74
C ASP A 38 13.93 32.96 8.21
N ASN A 39 12.69 32.65 7.82
CA ASN A 39 12.26 31.33 7.35
C ASN A 39 12.01 31.30 5.83
N ILE A 40 12.86 31.98 5.06
CA ILE A 40 12.82 31.96 3.59
C ILE A 40 13.92 31.01 3.11
N HIS A 41 13.54 30.01 2.33
CA HIS A 41 14.46 29.09 1.68
C HIS A 41 14.53 29.41 0.18
N ASP A 42 15.66 29.96 -0.26
CA ASP A 42 15.91 30.17 -1.68
C ASP A 42 16.22 28.82 -2.36
N MET A 43 15.33 28.42 -3.27
CA MET A 43 15.44 27.17 -4.03
C MET A 43 16.38 27.30 -5.24
N GLN A 44 16.87 28.51 -5.56
CA GLN A 44 17.81 28.84 -6.64
C GLN A 44 17.32 28.36 -8.02
N GLY A 45 16.03 28.53 -8.28
CA GLY A 45 15.40 28.11 -9.54
C GLY A 45 15.28 26.60 -9.75
N ARG A 46 15.47 25.78 -8.70
CA ARG A 46 15.19 24.34 -8.77
C ARG A 46 13.70 24.09 -9.00
N LEU A 47 13.39 23.05 -9.77
CA LEU A 47 12.03 22.57 -9.96
C LEU A 47 11.44 22.06 -8.63
N VAL A 48 10.23 22.49 -8.32
CA VAL A 48 9.44 21.97 -7.21
C VAL A 48 8.21 21.29 -7.78
N THR A 49 7.94 20.06 -7.33
CA THR A 49 6.75 19.29 -7.66
C THR A 49 6.00 18.93 -6.38
N PRO A 50 4.72 18.51 -6.47
CA PRO A 50 4.11 17.76 -5.39
C PRO A 50 4.97 16.55 -5.04
N GLY A 51 4.91 16.12 -3.78
CA GLY A 51 5.48 14.84 -3.38
C GLY A 51 4.84 13.70 -4.16
N LEU A 52 5.62 12.66 -4.44
CA LEU A 52 5.13 11.50 -5.19
C LEU A 52 4.18 10.68 -4.31
N ILE A 53 3.22 10.04 -4.97
CA ILE A 53 2.25 9.14 -4.35
C ILE A 53 2.43 7.76 -4.99
N ASP A 54 2.78 6.77 -4.18
CA ASP A 54 2.74 5.37 -4.61
C ASP A 54 1.49 4.71 -4.05
N CYS A 55 0.52 4.48 -4.92
CA CYS A 55 -0.85 4.10 -4.56
C CYS A 55 -1.10 2.59 -4.53
N HIS A 56 -0.06 1.78 -4.74
CA HIS A 56 -0.19 0.32 -4.78
C HIS A 56 1.11 -0.38 -4.34
N THR A 57 1.23 -0.74 -3.05
CA THR A 57 2.37 -1.54 -2.58
C THR A 57 1.98 -2.68 -1.64
N HIS A 58 2.82 -3.72 -1.63
CA HIS A 58 2.81 -4.76 -0.60
C HIS A 58 4.11 -4.66 0.21
N LEU A 59 4.33 -3.51 0.84
CA LEU A 59 5.61 -3.18 1.47
C LEU A 59 5.96 -4.09 2.67
N VAL A 60 4.94 -4.52 3.42
CA VAL A 60 5.10 -5.28 4.66
C VAL A 60 5.07 -6.78 4.36
N PHE A 61 6.26 -7.39 4.35
CA PHE A 61 6.44 -8.84 4.20
C PHE A 61 7.80 -9.27 4.73
N ALA A 62 7.89 -10.54 5.12
CA ALA A 62 9.16 -11.19 5.46
C ALA A 62 9.64 -12.14 4.36
N GLY A 63 10.92 -12.51 4.42
CA GLY A 63 11.57 -13.33 3.40
C GLY A 63 11.83 -12.57 2.10
N ASN A 64 12.24 -13.31 1.07
CA ASN A 64 12.39 -12.85 -0.30
C ASN A 64 12.19 -14.03 -1.25
N ARG A 65 12.01 -13.75 -2.54
CA ARG A 65 11.79 -14.76 -3.58
C ARG A 65 12.93 -14.84 -4.59
N ALA A 66 14.16 -14.46 -4.19
CA ALA A 66 15.32 -14.48 -5.07
C ALA A 66 15.68 -15.90 -5.53
N ALA A 67 15.61 -16.89 -4.62
CA ALA A 67 15.84 -18.30 -4.97
C ALA A 67 14.81 -18.83 -5.97
N GLU A 68 13.54 -18.44 -5.83
CA GLU A 68 12.52 -18.78 -6.82
C GLU A 68 12.81 -18.13 -8.18
N TRP A 69 13.24 -16.87 -8.19
CA TRP A 69 13.64 -16.20 -9.42
C TRP A 69 14.80 -16.91 -10.12
N GLU A 70 15.81 -17.35 -9.36
CA GLU A 70 16.91 -18.17 -9.88
C GLU A 70 16.43 -19.51 -10.47
N GLN A 71 15.52 -20.22 -9.80
CA GLN A 71 14.94 -21.46 -10.34
C GLN A 71 14.21 -21.23 -11.67
N ARG A 72 13.45 -20.14 -11.78
CA ARG A 72 12.77 -19.77 -13.04
C ARG A 72 13.76 -19.51 -14.16
N LEU A 73 14.87 -18.82 -13.89
CA LEU A 73 15.94 -18.61 -14.86
C LEU A 73 16.57 -19.92 -15.35
N ASN A 74 16.62 -20.93 -14.47
CA ASN A 74 17.10 -22.28 -14.80
C ASN A 74 16.02 -23.18 -15.43
N GLY A 75 14.88 -22.62 -15.83
CA GLY A 75 13.84 -23.33 -16.59
C GLY A 75 12.79 -24.06 -15.75
N ALA A 76 12.76 -23.87 -14.42
CA ALA A 76 11.70 -24.43 -13.59
C ALA A 76 10.34 -23.79 -13.92
N SER A 77 9.29 -24.61 -14.09
CA SER A 77 7.94 -24.11 -14.35
C SER A 77 7.30 -23.53 -13.09
N TYR A 78 6.37 -22.58 -13.26
CA TYR A 78 5.61 -22.01 -12.15
C TYR A 78 4.91 -23.08 -11.30
N GLN A 79 4.33 -24.09 -11.96
CA GLN A 79 3.65 -25.20 -11.29
C GLN A 79 4.61 -26.02 -10.42
N HIS A 80 5.84 -26.28 -10.90
CA HIS A 80 6.85 -27.02 -10.15
C HIS A 80 7.28 -26.26 -8.88
N ILE A 81 7.53 -24.96 -9.02
CA ILE A 81 7.92 -24.08 -7.92
C ILE A 81 6.79 -23.96 -6.88
N SER A 82 5.56 -23.77 -7.34
CA SER A 82 4.37 -23.69 -6.48
C SER A 82 4.15 -25.00 -5.71
N ALA A 83 4.35 -26.16 -6.35
CA ALA A 83 4.26 -27.47 -5.72
C ALA A 83 5.29 -27.69 -4.60
N GLN A 84 6.42 -26.98 -4.64
CA GLN A 84 7.45 -27.00 -3.58
C GLN A 84 7.19 -25.98 -2.46
N GLY A 85 6.02 -25.32 -2.46
CA GLY A 85 5.70 -24.27 -1.49
C GLY A 85 6.29 -22.90 -1.84
N GLY A 86 6.80 -22.72 -3.06
CA GLY A 86 7.16 -21.41 -3.60
C GLY A 86 5.95 -20.53 -3.89
N GLY A 87 6.14 -19.44 -4.62
CA GLY A 87 5.03 -18.53 -4.93
C GLY A 87 4.66 -17.61 -3.78
N ILE A 88 3.39 -17.18 -3.76
CA ILE A 88 2.84 -16.37 -2.66
C ILE A 88 2.91 -17.10 -1.31
N ASN A 89 2.76 -18.43 -1.31
CA ASN A 89 2.76 -19.23 -0.08
C ASN A 89 4.09 -19.12 0.68
N ALA A 90 5.22 -19.06 -0.02
CA ALA A 90 6.52 -18.83 0.62
C ALA A 90 6.55 -17.50 1.40
N THR A 91 6.04 -16.43 0.79
CA THR A 91 5.94 -15.11 1.46
C THR A 91 4.95 -15.15 2.62
N VAL A 92 3.81 -15.83 2.46
CA VAL A 92 2.81 -15.99 3.53
C VAL A 92 3.41 -16.73 4.72
N SER A 93 4.06 -17.88 4.50
CA SER A 93 4.70 -18.65 5.56
C SER A 93 5.78 -17.85 6.29
N ALA A 94 6.65 -17.17 5.54
CA ALA A 94 7.67 -16.30 6.13
C ALA A 94 7.06 -15.16 6.95
N THR A 95 5.99 -14.54 6.45
CA THR A 95 5.32 -13.40 7.10
C THR A 95 4.52 -13.80 8.34
N ARG A 96 3.83 -14.94 8.31
CA ARG A 96 3.17 -15.53 9.50
C ARG A 96 4.18 -15.80 10.60
N ALA A 97 5.30 -16.45 10.27
CA ALA A 97 6.35 -16.81 11.23
C ALA A 97 7.17 -15.61 11.76
N CYS A 98 7.16 -14.48 11.05
CA CYS A 98 7.94 -13.30 11.43
C CYS A 98 7.28 -12.52 12.58
N ALA A 99 8.10 -12.06 13.53
CA ALA A 99 7.65 -11.17 14.58
C ALA A 99 7.23 -9.79 14.02
N GLU A 100 6.26 -9.15 14.67
CA GLU A 100 5.73 -7.84 14.26
C GLU A 100 6.82 -6.76 14.18
N GLU A 101 7.72 -6.71 15.17
CA GLU A 101 8.82 -5.75 15.20
C GLU A 101 9.80 -5.94 14.04
N THR A 102 10.11 -7.19 13.69
CA THR A 102 10.97 -7.50 12.55
C THR A 102 10.31 -7.09 11.23
N LEU A 103 9.00 -7.31 11.08
CA LEU A 103 8.24 -6.82 9.92
C LEU A 103 8.28 -5.29 9.81
N TYR A 104 8.13 -4.58 10.93
CA TYR A 104 8.25 -3.13 10.98
C TYR A 104 9.63 -2.66 10.51
N LEU A 105 10.72 -3.22 11.03
CA LEU A 105 12.07 -2.83 10.64
C LEU A 105 12.34 -3.05 9.15
N LEU A 106 11.93 -4.22 8.62
CA LEU A 106 12.07 -4.55 7.20
C LEU A 106 11.26 -3.61 6.29
N ALA A 107 10.01 -3.32 6.67
CA ALA A 107 9.14 -2.44 5.91
C ALA A 107 9.63 -0.99 5.96
N ARG A 108 10.11 -0.52 7.12
CA ARG A 108 10.67 0.82 7.29
C ARG A 108 11.89 1.04 6.39
N GLU A 109 12.79 0.07 6.29
CA GLU A 109 13.95 0.18 5.40
C GLU A 109 13.51 0.41 3.94
N ARG A 110 12.52 -0.36 3.47
CA ARG A 110 11.97 -0.23 2.11
C ARG A 110 11.28 1.12 1.92
N MET A 111 10.47 1.54 2.89
CA MET A 111 9.77 2.82 2.90
C MET A 111 10.75 4.00 2.77
N MET A 112 11.86 3.98 3.51
CA MET A 112 12.85 5.06 3.47
C MET A 112 13.55 5.16 2.12
N ARG A 113 13.66 4.07 1.36
CA ARG A 113 14.16 4.13 -0.03
C ARG A 113 13.17 4.86 -0.93
N LEU A 114 11.88 4.55 -0.85
CA LEU A 114 10.82 5.28 -1.58
C LEU A 114 10.79 6.77 -1.18
N ALA A 115 10.95 7.06 0.11
CA ALA A 115 11.04 8.42 0.63
C ALA A 115 12.18 9.22 -0.02
N SER A 116 13.34 8.57 -0.18
CA SER A 116 14.52 9.19 -0.79
C SER A 116 14.34 9.49 -2.29
N GLU A 117 13.37 8.85 -2.94
CA GLU A 117 12.97 9.10 -4.32
C GLU A 117 11.86 10.17 -4.43
N GLY A 118 11.40 10.71 -3.30
CA GLY A 118 10.40 11.78 -3.23
C GLY A 118 8.97 11.31 -2.94
N VAL A 119 8.75 10.04 -2.57
CA VAL A 119 7.44 9.54 -2.12
C VAL A 119 7.08 10.14 -0.76
N THR A 120 5.89 10.73 -0.68
CA THR A 120 5.35 11.39 0.53
C THR A 120 4.05 10.78 1.03
N LEU A 121 3.33 10.04 0.16
CA LEU A 121 2.17 9.24 0.52
C LEU A 121 2.32 7.85 -0.09
N LEU A 122 2.16 6.83 0.75
CA LEU A 122 2.33 5.43 0.39
C LEU A 122 1.09 4.62 0.76
N GLU A 123 0.50 3.93 -0.20
CA GLU A 123 -0.46 2.89 0.12
C GLU A 123 0.26 1.59 0.50
N ILE A 124 -0.18 0.95 1.59
CA ILE A 124 0.35 -0.34 2.05
C ILE A 124 -0.79 -1.34 2.17
N LYS A 125 -0.70 -2.43 1.40
CA LYS A 125 -1.63 -3.55 1.48
C LYS A 125 -1.15 -4.61 2.46
N SER A 126 -2.10 -5.27 3.11
CA SER A 126 -1.89 -6.53 3.80
C SER A 126 -1.84 -7.71 2.80
N GLY A 127 -2.43 -8.86 3.09
CA GLY A 127 -2.59 -9.96 2.12
C GLY A 127 -1.45 -10.96 2.06
N TYR A 128 -0.46 -10.86 2.94
CA TYR A 128 0.51 -11.94 3.19
C TYR A 128 0.28 -12.66 4.52
N GLY A 129 -0.88 -12.44 5.16
CA GLY A 129 -1.34 -13.21 6.30
C GLY A 129 -2.29 -14.31 5.92
N LEU A 130 -3.32 -13.99 5.15
CA LEU A 130 -4.41 -14.91 4.78
C LEU A 130 -5.08 -15.59 5.99
N GLU A 131 -5.02 -14.93 7.15
CA GLU A 131 -5.64 -15.32 8.41
C GLU A 131 -5.81 -14.05 9.25
N LEU A 132 -6.83 -13.99 10.11
CA LEU A 132 -7.16 -12.79 10.87
C LEU A 132 -5.96 -12.23 11.65
N ALA A 133 -5.26 -13.10 12.39
CA ALA A 133 -4.18 -12.68 13.28
C ALA A 133 -3.02 -12.02 12.51
N THR A 134 -2.62 -12.58 11.37
CA THR A 134 -1.51 -12.04 10.59
C THR A 134 -1.96 -10.85 9.72
N GLU A 135 -3.18 -10.84 9.19
CA GLU A 135 -3.72 -9.64 8.51
C GLU A 135 -3.75 -8.44 9.48
N GLU A 136 -4.21 -8.65 10.72
CA GLU A 136 -4.18 -7.61 11.76
C GLU A 136 -2.75 -7.15 12.05
N LYS A 137 -1.81 -8.10 12.21
CA LYS A 137 -0.38 -7.80 12.44
C LYS A 137 0.19 -6.90 11.34
N LEU A 138 -0.12 -7.18 10.07
CA LEU A 138 0.34 -6.38 8.94
C LEU A 138 -0.22 -4.95 8.96
N LEU A 139 -1.51 -4.80 9.26
CA LEU A 139 -2.14 -3.48 9.37
C LEU A 139 -1.62 -2.68 10.58
N ARG A 140 -1.33 -3.34 11.71
CA ARG A 140 -0.67 -2.69 12.85
C ARG A 140 0.74 -2.20 12.51
N VAL A 141 1.50 -2.96 11.72
CA VAL A 141 2.80 -2.51 11.21
C VAL A 141 2.64 -1.27 10.32
N ALA A 142 1.66 -1.26 9.42
CA ALA A 142 1.37 -0.08 8.59
C ALA A 142 1.00 1.15 9.45
N ALA A 143 0.16 0.97 10.48
CA ALA A 143 -0.20 2.04 11.41
C ALA A 143 1.02 2.55 12.22
N LYS A 144 1.91 1.64 12.67
CA LYS A 144 3.15 2.01 13.36
C LYS A 144 4.10 2.79 12.45
N LEU A 145 4.23 2.38 11.17
CA LEU A 145 5.02 3.13 10.19
C LEU A 145 4.48 4.56 10.01
N ALA A 146 3.15 4.72 9.96
CA ALA A 146 2.50 6.02 9.81
C ALA A 146 2.75 6.92 11.03
N ALA A 147 2.69 6.34 12.23
CA ALA A 147 2.85 7.08 13.48
C ALA A 147 4.30 7.53 13.75
N GLU A 148 5.30 6.79 13.25
CA GLU A 148 6.71 6.99 13.59
C GLU A 148 7.53 7.65 12.47
N ASN A 149 6.93 7.97 11.32
CA ASN A 149 7.66 8.50 10.16
C ASN A 149 6.85 9.64 9.49
N ALA A 150 7.53 10.50 8.75
CA ALA A 150 6.93 11.69 8.12
C ALA A 150 6.19 11.40 6.80
N ILE A 151 6.12 10.14 6.38
CA ILE A 151 5.42 9.72 5.16
C ILE A 151 4.00 9.33 5.54
N ASP A 152 3.02 9.87 4.83
CA ASP A 152 1.64 9.49 5.01
C ASP A 152 1.42 8.06 4.51
N ILE A 153 0.59 7.29 5.22
CA ILE A 153 0.30 5.91 4.85
C ILE A 153 -1.21 5.71 4.74
N SER A 154 -1.64 5.10 3.63
CA SER A 154 -3.01 4.65 3.45
C SER A 154 -3.08 3.12 3.49
N PRO A 155 -3.42 2.52 4.65
CA PRO A 155 -3.51 1.06 4.78
C PRO A 155 -4.71 0.48 4.01
N THR A 156 -4.51 -0.66 3.35
CA THR A 156 -5.56 -1.38 2.60
C THR A 156 -5.60 -2.84 3.01
N LEU A 157 -6.79 -3.33 3.38
CA LEU A 157 -7.01 -4.75 3.69
C LEU A 157 -7.12 -5.54 2.39
N LEU A 158 -6.19 -6.47 2.16
CA LEU A 158 -6.18 -7.40 1.03
C LEU A 158 -6.23 -8.85 1.53
N ALA A 159 -7.17 -9.19 2.42
CA ALA A 159 -7.30 -10.58 2.88
C ALA A 159 -7.64 -11.53 1.72
N ALA A 160 -8.40 -11.07 0.73
CA ALA A 160 -8.71 -11.82 -0.50
C ALA A 160 -7.58 -11.73 -1.54
N HIS A 161 -6.33 -11.96 -1.14
CA HIS A 161 -5.16 -11.98 -2.05
C HIS A 161 -4.97 -13.35 -2.72
N ALA A 162 -5.13 -14.42 -1.95
CA ALA A 162 -5.06 -15.81 -2.40
C ALA A 162 -5.78 -16.70 -1.40
N THR A 163 -6.11 -17.93 -1.81
CA THR A 163 -6.65 -18.94 -0.92
C THR A 163 -5.52 -19.55 -0.07
N PRO A 164 -5.58 -19.49 1.26
CA PRO A 164 -4.57 -20.09 2.12
C PRO A 164 -4.61 -21.62 2.05
N ALA A 165 -3.50 -22.27 2.43
CA ALA A 165 -3.33 -23.71 2.29
C ALA A 165 -4.40 -24.53 3.05
N GLU A 166 -4.88 -24.02 4.18
CA GLU A 166 -5.90 -24.63 5.03
C GLU A 166 -7.30 -24.61 4.38
N TYR A 167 -7.51 -23.77 3.36
CA TYR A 167 -8.77 -23.63 2.60
C TYR A 167 -8.61 -24.02 1.13
N ARG A 168 -7.56 -24.76 0.77
CA ARG A 168 -7.28 -25.15 -0.64
C ARG A 168 -8.49 -25.77 -1.33
N ASP A 169 -9.21 -26.65 -0.62
CA ASP A 169 -10.37 -27.37 -1.13
C ASP A 169 -11.71 -26.68 -0.78
N ASP A 170 -11.66 -25.53 -0.08
CA ASP A 170 -12.82 -24.72 0.28
C ASP A 170 -12.56 -23.20 0.15
N PRO A 171 -12.32 -22.68 -1.07
CA PRO A 171 -12.14 -21.23 -1.27
C PRO A 171 -13.35 -20.39 -0.85
N ASP A 172 -14.57 -20.94 -0.96
CA ASP A 172 -15.79 -20.24 -0.56
C ASP A 172 -15.93 -20.10 0.96
N GLY A 173 -15.48 -21.09 1.71
CA GLY A 173 -15.32 -21.01 3.17
C GLY A 173 -14.31 -19.94 3.57
N TYR A 174 -13.20 -19.80 2.83
CA TYR A 174 -12.25 -18.72 3.08
C TYR A 174 -12.87 -17.33 2.83
N ILE A 175 -13.60 -17.16 1.73
CA ILE A 175 -14.31 -15.90 1.46
C ILE A 175 -15.36 -15.60 2.53
N THR A 176 -16.02 -16.63 3.06
CA THR A 176 -16.92 -16.47 4.21
C THR A 176 -16.19 -15.93 5.43
N LEU A 177 -15.01 -16.48 5.77
CA LEU A 177 -14.16 -15.96 6.84
C LEU A 177 -13.74 -14.50 6.58
N VAL A 178 -13.35 -14.15 5.36
CA VAL A 178 -12.97 -12.78 4.99
C VAL A 178 -14.14 -11.81 5.19
N CYS A 179 -15.32 -12.14 4.64
CA CYS A 179 -16.49 -11.28 4.67
C CYS A 179 -17.14 -11.16 6.06
N GLU A 180 -17.26 -12.26 6.79
CA GLU A 180 -18.02 -12.29 8.04
C GLU A 180 -17.16 -12.02 9.27
N THR A 181 -15.85 -12.20 9.16
CA THR A 181 -14.93 -12.06 10.31
C THR A 181 -13.86 -10.99 10.06
N MET A 182 -13.03 -11.13 9.02
CA MET A 182 -11.84 -10.27 8.89
C MET A 182 -12.20 -8.81 8.58
N ILE A 183 -13.03 -8.56 7.56
CA ILE A 183 -13.41 -7.19 7.20
C ILE A 183 -14.12 -6.49 8.36
N PRO A 184 -15.19 -7.03 8.98
CA PRO A 184 -15.91 -6.32 10.04
C PRO A 184 -15.03 -6.07 11.28
N GLN A 185 -14.27 -7.07 11.73
CA GLN A 185 -13.48 -6.91 12.97
C GLN A 185 -12.31 -5.95 12.80
N LEU A 186 -11.59 -6.01 11.68
CA LEU A 186 -10.46 -5.11 11.43
C LEU A 186 -10.94 -3.68 11.13
N TRP A 187 -12.12 -3.53 10.51
CA TRP A 187 -12.74 -2.23 10.26
C TRP A 187 -13.17 -1.56 11.57
N GLN A 188 -13.77 -2.33 12.48
CA GLN A 188 -14.15 -1.82 13.81
C GLN A 188 -12.94 -1.31 14.63
N LYS A 189 -11.75 -1.87 14.37
CA LYS A 189 -10.50 -1.43 14.98
C LYS A 189 -9.88 -0.19 14.31
N GLY A 190 -10.43 0.27 13.18
CA GLY A 190 -9.93 1.43 12.44
C GLY A 190 -8.54 1.21 11.81
N LEU A 191 -8.25 -0.02 11.38
CA LEU A 191 -6.89 -0.41 10.95
C LEU A 191 -6.58 -0.19 9.46
N PHE A 192 -7.57 0.12 8.64
CA PHE A 192 -7.41 0.28 7.20
C PHE A 192 -8.41 1.29 6.62
N ASP A 193 -8.10 1.84 5.44
CA ASP A 193 -8.92 2.84 4.76
C ASP A 193 -9.77 2.24 3.62
N ALA A 194 -9.32 1.13 3.05
CA ALA A 194 -9.97 0.48 1.90
C ALA A 194 -9.85 -1.05 1.94
N VAL A 195 -10.79 -1.73 1.27
CA VAL A 195 -10.70 -3.16 0.96
C VAL A 195 -10.25 -3.36 -0.48
N ASP A 196 -9.38 -4.32 -0.69
CA ASP A 196 -8.93 -4.76 -2.01
C ASP A 196 -9.08 -6.29 -2.14
N LEU A 197 -9.03 -6.80 -3.36
CA LEU A 197 -9.14 -8.23 -3.67
C LEU A 197 -8.40 -8.59 -4.95
N PHE A 198 -8.02 -9.86 -5.08
CA PHE A 198 -7.37 -10.40 -6.28
C PHE A 198 -8.32 -11.30 -7.08
N CYS A 199 -8.95 -10.73 -8.11
CA CYS A 199 -9.91 -11.41 -8.99
C CYS A 199 -9.21 -11.92 -10.25
N GLU A 200 -8.72 -13.15 -10.22
CA GLU A 200 -8.00 -13.77 -11.35
C GLU A 200 -8.24 -15.30 -11.34
N SER A 201 -8.00 -15.95 -12.48
CA SER A 201 -8.11 -17.41 -12.65
C SER A 201 -7.33 -18.24 -11.61
N VAL A 202 -6.23 -17.70 -11.09
CA VAL A 202 -5.39 -18.35 -10.05
C VAL A 202 -5.69 -17.82 -8.62
N GLY A 203 -6.62 -16.88 -8.48
CA GLY A 203 -7.05 -16.25 -7.23
C GLY A 203 -8.52 -16.53 -6.95
N PHE A 204 -9.33 -15.47 -6.89
CA PHE A 204 -10.78 -15.57 -6.68
C PHE A 204 -11.57 -15.31 -7.97
N ASN A 205 -12.69 -16.00 -8.11
CA ASN A 205 -13.61 -15.79 -9.23
C ASN A 205 -14.47 -14.53 -9.02
N VAL A 206 -15.26 -14.17 -10.03
CA VAL A 206 -16.13 -12.97 -10.00
C VAL A 206 -17.16 -13.04 -8.87
N ALA A 207 -17.82 -14.19 -8.67
CA ALA A 207 -18.85 -14.34 -7.63
C ALA A 207 -18.27 -14.18 -6.22
N GLN A 208 -17.08 -14.75 -5.98
CA GLN A 208 -16.34 -14.58 -4.73
C GLN A 208 -15.92 -13.13 -4.52
N SER A 209 -15.43 -12.47 -5.57
CA SER A 209 -15.04 -11.07 -5.53
C SER A 209 -16.22 -10.15 -5.23
N GLU A 210 -17.39 -10.42 -5.84
CA GLU A 210 -18.62 -9.68 -5.56
C GLU A 210 -19.03 -9.77 -4.09
N ARG A 211 -18.89 -10.92 -3.44
CA ARG A 211 -19.17 -11.07 -1.99
C ARG A 211 -18.31 -10.12 -1.16
N VAL A 212 -17.01 -10.05 -1.44
CA VAL A 212 -16.07 -9.16 -0.74
C VAL A 212 -16.45 -7.68 -0.94
N LEU A 213 -16.72 -7.28 -2.18
CA LEU A 213 -17.12 -5.91 -2.51
C LEU A 213 -18.46 -5.52 -1.89
N GLN A 214 -19.43 -6.43 -1.87
CA GLN A 214 -20.73 -6.20 -1.23
C GLN A 214 -20.60 -6.04 0.28
N THR A 215 -19.77 -6.85 0.93
CA THR A 215 -19.46 -6.68 2.37
C THR A 215 -18.84 -5.32 2.65
N ALA A 216 -17.81 -4.93 1.91
CA ALA A 216 -17.15 -3.63 2.09
C ALA A 216 -18.14 -2.48 1.87
N LYS A 217 -18.94 -2.55 0.80
CA LYS A 217 -19.98 -1.55 0.50
C LYS A 217 -21.05 -1.45 1.59
N ALA A 218 -21.50 -2.58 2.14
CA ALA A 218 -22.48 -2.61 3.23
C ALA A 218 -21.98 -1.92 4.51
N LEU A 219 -20.66 -1.93 4.72
CA LEU A 219 -19.99 -1.26 5.84
C LEU A 219 -19.55 0.17 5.52
N GLY A 220 -19.82 0.67 4.31
CA GLY A 220 -19.42 2.02 3.86
C GLY A 220 -17.92 2.16 3.60
N ILE A 221 -17.21 1.05 3.38
CA ILE A 221 -15.76 1.04 3.19
C ILE A 221 -15.43 1.26 1.71
N PRO A 222 -14.49 2.17 1.38
CA PRO A 222 -13.93 2.29 0.04
C PRO A 222 -13.38 0.96 -0.48
N VAL A 223 -13.57 0.69 -1.77
CA VAL A 223 -13.05 -0.51 -2.44
C VAL A 223 -12.08 -0.16 -3.55
N LYS A 224 -11.04 -0.98 -3.69
CA LYS A 224 -10.11 -0.97 -4.82
C LYS A 224 -10.28 -2.25 -5.63
N ARG A 225 -9.85 -2.22 -6.89
CA ARG A 225 -9.92 -3.39 -7.77
C ARG A 225 -8.72 -3.40 -8.74
N PRO A 226 -7.74 -4.30 -8.58
CA PRO A 226 -6.90 -4.72 -9.68
C PRO A 226 -7.79 -5.58 -10.59
N CYS A 227 -8.25 -4.98 -11.69
CA CYS A 227 -8.82 -5.71 -12.83
C CYS A 227 -7.75 -5.78 -13.91
#